data_AF-A0A327PPH6-F1
#
_entry.id   AF-A0A327PPH6-F1
#
_cell.length_a   1.000
_cell.length_b   1.000
_cell.length_c   1.000
_cell.angle_alpha   90.00
_cell.angle_beta   90.00
_cell.angle_gamma   90.00
#
_symmetry.space_group_name_H-M   'P 1'
#
loop_
_entity.id
_entity.type
_entity.pdbx_description
1 polymer ?
#
loop_
_entity_poly.entity_id
_entity_poly.type
_entity_poly.pdbx_seq_one_letter_code
_entity_poly.pdbx_strand_id
1 'polypeptide(L)'
;MILNKHVGLFATAFALQLGIVQAQQNPVTLDLSSFEGNKGSWTEVGKVWANPTIPNELQAADGSGVFANLPTKKNPGADIVTKDKYGDLDLSLEYMVAPGSNSGVYLQGNYEIQILDSWTTTTTKPGDNGGIYQRWDESKPEGQKGYQGYAPRQNASKAPGVWQKLEVSFQAAKFDASGSKIENARFLSVKLNGVTIHENLEVFGPTRGSMTGKDVAEGPLRIQGDHGAVAFRNVEIIPFNAKTPTVSNVSYETYQGSINNLEELAGKTAVAKGTVATLSEVPASVSDVNLTKYTANLNVDEPGEYQITLQVPGGLAGFAAGAESISSLSDRGVRVRKQLKAGDNTIQIIASKNRNWSVDGFNLSISGPGLRSTDLLVSEAGASQATDPILVDADETPVLRSFRDYPGSKRLSHVVSVASEEQVNYAYDMETGTLIQVWRGEFLDATPMWNSRGNGVSVPRGAVINLSAPAVNAVNSDYSASEEFRTKGYQLMDGSEDIVFSYLLADQAVKDEIKILESGKGINRSVSGIGTGYYKVAAGTEIQRINKGYYLLPETGVYLQYDEATFGAPVAHSVDGTAGIFLPAKGNIVYNLLF
;
A
#
# COMPACT_ATOMS: atom_id res chain seq x y z
N MET A 1 -0.18 29.08 75.05
CA MET A 1 0.96 28.99 74.13
C MET A 1 0.41 28.59 72.76
N ILE A 2 0.21 29.61 71.91
CA ILE A 2 0.14 29.65 70.44
C ILE A 2 -0.40 28.43 69.68
N LEU A 3 -1.58 28.55 69.04
CA LEU A 3 -1.73 28.62 67.56
C LEU A 3 -3.22 28.80 67.20
N ASN A 4 -3.56 29.96 66.62
CA ASN A 4 -4.86 30.25 66.02
C ASN A 4 -4.87 29.71 64.58
N LYS A 5 -5.93 28.96 64.22
CA LYS A 5 -6.16 28.46 62.86
C LYS A 5 -6.78 29.57 62.00
N HIS A 6 -6.10 29.93 60.92
CA HIS A 6 -6.69 30.71 59.83
C HIS A 6 -7.56 29.79 58.96
N VAL A 7 -8.83 30.14 58.81
CA VAL A 7 -9.75 29.56 57.82
C VAL A 7 -9.62 30.39 56.55
N GLY A 8 -8.99 29.82 55.52
CA GLY A 8 -8.95 30.37 54.17
C GLY A 8 -10.11 29.80 53.34
N LEU A 9 -10.97 30.68 52.84
CA LEU A 9 -12.02 30.36 51.88
C LEU A 9 -11.37 30.04 50.52
N PHE A 10 -11.38 28.78 50.09
CA PHE A 10 -11.01 28.39 48.72
C PHE A 10 -12.26 28.46 47.84
N ALA A 11 -12.35 29.49 47.00
CA ALA A 11 -13.26 29.50 45.87
C ALA A 11 -12.72 28.55 44.79
N THR A 12 -13.39 27.41 44.59
CA THR A 12 -13.10 26.47 43.51
C THR A 12 -13.71 27.02 42.22
N ALA A 13 -12.87 27.62 41.38
CA ALA A 13 -13.22 27.90 39.99
C ALA A 13 -13.26 26.56 39.22
N PHE A 14 -14.45 26.12 38.83
CA PHE A 14 -14.63 25.04 37.86
C PHE A 14 -14.12 25.51 36.50
N ALA A 15 -12.86 25.18 36.17
CA ALA A 15 -12.39 25.27 34.80
C ALA A 15 -13.00 24.10 34.02
N LEU A 16 -13.98 24.38 33.15
CA LEU A 16 -14.36 23.44 32.10
C LEU A 16 -13.13 23.23 31.19
N GLN A 17 -12.42 22.12 31.40
CA GLN A 17 -11.54 21.57 30.38
C GLN A 17 -12.44 21.04 29.25
N LEU A 18 -12.67 21.89 28.24
CA LEU A 18 -13.10 21.43 26.93
C LEU A 18 -11.98 20.50 26.42
N GLY A 19 -12.22 19.20 26.46
CA GLY A 19 -11.33 18.21 25.88
C GLY A 19 -11.10 18.56 24.41
N ILE A 20 -9.85 18.76 24.04
CA ILE A 20 -9.44 18.90 22.65
C ILE A 20 -9.65 17.52 22.03
N VAL A 21 -10.79 17.35 21.35
CA VAL A 21 -11.04 16.16 20.52
C VAL A 21 -10.07 16.26 19.35
N GLN A 22 -9.08 15.36 19.31
CA GLN A 22 -8.29 15.14 18.11
C GLN A 22 -9.22 14.61 17.02
N ALA A 23 -9.65 15.48 16.11
CA ALA A 23 -10.43 15.09 14.94
C ALA A 23 -9.48 14.53 13.87
N GLN A 24 -8.89 13.37 14.13
CA GLN A 24 -8.43 12.52 13.02
C GLN A 24 -9.69 11.91 12.39
N GLN A 25 -9.84 11.96 11.07
CA GLN A 25 -10.96 11.27 10.41
C GLN A 25 -10.88 9.78 10.76
N ASN A 26 -11.80 9.31 11.58
CA ASN A 26 -11.86 7.89 11.91
C ASN A 26 -12.48 7.14 10.72
N PRO A 27 -11.84 6.07 10.24
CA PRO A 27 -12.44 5.23 9.22
C PRO A 27 -13.78 4.65 9.71
N VAL A 28 -14.73 4.54 8.79
CA VAL A 28 -15.98 3.80 8.99
C VAL A 28 -15.69 2.33 8.69
N THR A 29 -15.69 1.50 9.73
CA THR A 29 -15.58 0.04 9.57
C THR A 29 -16.92 -0.53 9.15
N LEU A 30 -16.93 -1.33 8.09
CA LEU A 30 -18.10 -2.01 7.56
C LEU A 30 -18.08 -3.49 7.95
N ASP A 31 -19.24 -3.97 8.38
CA ASP A 31 -19.56 -5.37 8.62
C ASP A 31 -20.75 -5.80 7.76
N LEU A 32 -21.17 -7.06 7.83
CA LEU A 32 -22.31 -7.55 7.03
C LEU A 32 -23.61 -6.76 7.30
N SER A 33 -23.80 -6.22 8.50
CA SER A 33 -24.98 -5.44 8.87
C SER A 33 -25.01 -4.05 8.23
N SER A 34 -23.86 -3.55 7.76
CA SER A 34 -23.75 -2.31 6.99
C SER A 34 -24.35 -2.45 5.58
N PHE A 35 -24.61 -3.68 5.14
CA PHE A 35 -25.14 -3.96 3.81
C PHE A 35 -26.60 -4.39 3.82
N GLU A 36 -27.24 -4.24 2.67
CA GLU A 36 -28.52 -4.83 2.29
C GLU A 36 -28.36 -5.67 1.02
N GLY A 37 -29.39 -6.43 0.65
CA GLY A 37 -29.38 -7.28 -0.56
C GLY A 37 -28.97 -8.74 -0.32
N ASN A 38 -28.54 -9.10 0.89
CA ASN A 38 -28.21 -10.49 1.22
C ASN A 38 -29.45 -11.40 1.08
N LYS A 39 -29.39 -12.39 0.18
CA LYS A 39 -30.45 -13.38 -0.06
C LYS A 39 -30.17 -14.73 0.61
N GLY A 40 -29.30 -14.76 1.61
CA GLY A 40 -28.98 -15.94 2.42
C GLY A 40 -27.70 -16.68 2.03
N SER A 41 -26.92 -16.14 1.07
CA SER A 41 -25.59 -16.67 0.73
C SER A 41 -24.47 -16.04 1.56
N TRP A 42 -24.69 -14.84 2.13
CA TRP A 42 -23.73 -14.18 2.99
C TRP A 42 -23.97 -14.49 4.46
N THR A 43 -22.90 -14.80 5.18
CA THR A 43 -22.91 -15.05 6.62
C THR A 43 -21.68 -14.45 7.28
N GLU A 44 -21.82 -14.10 8.55
CA GLU A 44 -20.67 -13.76 9.39
C GLU A 44 -20.03 -15.04 9.94
N VAL A 45 -18.69 -15.10 9.93
CA VAL A 45 -17.88 -16.24 10.34
C VAL A 45 -16.61 -15.75 11.04
N GLY A 46 -15.99 -16.62 11.83
CA GLY A 46 -14.72 -16.30 12.51
C GLY A 46 -13.49 -16.66 11.70
N LYS A 47 -13.62 -17.69 10.85
CA LYS A 47 -12.53 -18.20 10.00
C LYS A 47 -13.09 -18.63 8.65
N VAL A 48 -12.26 -18.45 7.62
CA VAL A 48 -12.52 -18.91 6.25
C VAL A 48 -11.21 -19.41 5.65
N TRP A 49 -11.29 -20.46 4.85
CA TRP A 49 -10.14 -21.00 4.12
C TRP A 49 -10.61 -21.69 2.84
N ALA A 50 -9.69 -21.92 1.91
CA ALA A 50 -9.96 -22.66 0.68
C ALA A 50 -9.10 -23.92 0.61
N ASN A 51 -9.63 -24.95 -0.06
CA ASN A 51 -8.79 -25.99 -0.62
C ASN A 51 -8.47 -25.59 -2.07
N PRO A 52 -7.21 -25.29 -2.42
CA PRO A 52 -6.87 -24.78 -3.75
C PRO A 52 -7.12 -25.76 -4.90
N THR A 53 -7.45 -27.03 -4.59
CA THR A 53 -7.83 -28.04 -5.59
C THR A 53 -9.33 -28.17 -5.81
N ILE A 54 -10.16 -27.48 -5.02
CA ILE A 54 -11.62 -27.53 -5.12
C ILE A 54 -12.12 -26.18 -5.67
N PRO A 55 -12.62 -26.14 -6.92
CA PRO A 55 -13.08 -24.90 -7.54
C PRO A 55 -14.28 -24.30 -6.81
N ASN A 56 -14.27 -22.97 -6.67
CA ASN A 56 -15.39 -22.16 -6.22
C ASN A 56 -15.98 -22.56 -4.84
N GLU A 57 -15.16 -23.15 -3.96
CA GLU A 57 -15.56 -23.52 -2.61
C GLU A 57 -14.69 -22.84 -1.56
N LEU A 58 -15.35 -22.14 -0.62
CA LEU A 58 -14.75 -21.70 0.63
C LEU A 58 -15.36 -22.51 1.77
N GLN A 59 -14.51 -22.86 2.73
CA GLN A 59 -14.90 -23.49 3.98
C GLN A 59 -14.83 -22.46 5.09
N ALA A 60 -15.72 -22.54 6.06
CA ALA A 60 -15.79 -21.57 7.14
C ALA A 60 -16.09 -22.22 8.49
N ALA A 61 -15.77 -21.51 9.56
CA ALA A 61 -16.09 -21.87 10.93
C ALA A 61 -16.75 -20.69 11.65
N ASP A 62 -17.69 -21.02 12.54
CA ASP A 62 -18.48 -20.05 13.31
C ASP A 62 -17.60 -19.02 14.04
N GLY A 63 -18.10 -17.79 14.12
CA GLY A 63 -17.46 -16.66 14.78
C GLY A 63 -17.86 -15.34 14.12
N SER A 64 -17.06 -14.29 14.33
CA SER A 64 -17.34 -12.93 13.85
C SER A 64 -16.11 -12.28 13.23
N GLY A 65 -16.31 -11.19 12.49
CA GLY A 65 -15.23 -10.37 11.91
C GLY A 65 -14.84 -10.71 10.46
N VAL A 66 -15.42 -11.76 9.88
CA VAL A 66 -15.35 -12.06 8.45
C VAL A 66 -16.78 -12.20 7.93
N PHE A 67 -17.11 -11.57 6.82
CA PHE A 67 -18.36 -11.88 6.11
C PHE A 67 -18.05 -12.60 4.80
N ALA A 68 -18.61 -13.81 4.69
CA ALA A 68 -18.32 -14.76 3.62
C ALA A 68 -19.58 -15.03 2.80
N ASN A 69 -19.44 -14.93 1.49
CA ASN A 69 -20.42 -15.40 0.51
C ASN A 69 -20.13 -16.85 0.18
N LEU A 70 -21.03 -17.74 0.59
CA LEU A 70 -20.92 -19.19 0.44
C LEU A 70 -22.09 -19.70 -0.44
N PRO A 71 -22.09 -19.37 -1.75
CA PRO A 71 -23.18 -19.72 -2.64
C PRO A 71 -23.31 -21.24 -2.79
N THR A 72 -24.54 -21.73 -2.80
CA THR A 72 -24.88 -23.13 -3.09
C THR A 72 -25.99 -23.19 -4.13
N LYS A 73 -26.30 -24.39 -4.65
CA LYS A 73 -27.45 -24.57 -5.55
C LYS A 73 -28.79 -24.14 -4.92
N LYS A 74 -28.92 -24.19 -3.59
CA LYS A 74 -30.15 -23.82 -2.87
C LYS A 74 -30.18 -22.33 -2.52
N ASN A 75 -29.03 -21.79 -2.14
CA ASN A 75 -28.84 -20.39 -1.80
C ASN A 75 -27.85 -19.79 -2.81
N PRO A 76 -28.31 -19.39 -4.01
CA PRO A 76 -27.43 -18.76 -4.98
C PRO A 76 -26.86 -17.47 -4.41
N GLY A 77 -25.67 -17.12 -4.89
CA GLY A 77 -25.02 -15.87 -4.55
C GLY A 77 -25.87 -14.66 -4.91
N ALA A 78 -25.73 -13.58 -4.15
CA ALA A 78 -26.41 -12.32 -4.42
C ALA A 78 -25.49 -11.16 -4.08
N ASP A 79 -25.62 -10.06 -4.81
CA ASP A 79 -24.88 -8.84 -4.50
C ASP A 79 -25.37 -8.22 -3.21
N ILE A 80 -24.44 -7.56 -2.51
CA ILE A 80 -24.74 -6.75 -1.34
C ILE A 80 -24.29 -5.32 -1.58
N VAL A 81 -25.05 -4.37 -1.04
CA VAL A 81 -24.79 -2.93 -1.21
C VAL A 81 -24.84 -2.23 0.15
N THR A 82 -23.96 -1.27 0.39
CA THR A 82 -24.00 -0.50 1.64
C THR A 82 -25.28 0.33 1.71
N LYS A 83 -25.81 0.47 2.93
CA LYS A 83 -26.95 1.36 3.20
C LYS A 83 -26.58 2.83 3.01
N ASP A 84 -25.35 3.18 3.38
CA ASP A 84 -24.78 4.51 3.21
C ASP A 84 -24.21 4.71 1.80
N LYS A 85 -24.10 5.97 1.39
CA LYS A 85 -23.56 6.40 0.09
C LYS A 85 -22.32 7.25 0.30
N TYR A 86 -21.40 7.18 -0.66
CA TYR A 86 -20.09 7.83 -0.60
C TYR A 86 -19.77 8.55 -1.91
N GLY A 87 -19.13 9.71 -1.79
CA GLY A 87 -18.54 10.47 -2.89
C GLY A 87 -17.06 10.11 -3.06
N ASP A 88 -16.19 11.10 -2.90
CA ASP A 88 -14.75 10.87 -2.74
C ASP A 88 -14.50 10.01 -1.50
N LEU A 89 -13.62 9.01 -1.63
CA LEU A 89 -13.31 8.11 -0.53
C LEU A 89 -11.93 7.48 -0.67
N ASP A 90 -11.37 7.10 0.47
CA ASP A 90 -10.33 6.08 0.54
C ASP A 90 -10.95 4.79 1.11
N LEU A 91 -10.76 3.66 0.44
CA LEU A 91 -11.22 2.34 0.82
C LEU A 91 -10.01 1.45 1.12
N SER A 92 -10.01 0.79 2.27
CA SER A 92 -9.12 -0.33 2.58
C SER A 92 -9.98 -1.57 2.82
N LEU A 93 -9.63 -2.70 2.23
CA LEU A 93 -10.29 -3.98 2.52
C LEU A 93 -9.33 -5.15 2.35
N GLU A 94 -9.68 -6.26 3.00
CA GLU A 94 -9.08 -7.55 2.71
C GLU A 94 -10.14 -8.50 2.15
N TYR A 95 -9.76 -9.28 1.15
CA TYR A 95 -10.63 -10.28 0.53
C TYR A 95 -9.92 -11.60 0.28
N MET A 96 -10.69 -12.69 0.26
CA MET A 96 -10.24 -14.03 -0.08
C MET A 96 -11.18 -14.61 -1.14
N VAL A 97 -10.61 -15.17 -2.20
CA VAL A 97 -11.35 -15.87 -3.26
C VAL A 97 -11.12 -17.38 -3.18
N ALA A 98 -12.15 -18.16 -3.49
CA ALA A 98 -11.98 -19.57 -3.81
C ALA A 98 -11.27 -19.76 -5.17
N PRO A 99 -10.69 -20.94 -5.45
CA PRO A 99 -10.06 -21.22 -6.74
C PRO A 99 -11.04 -21.03 -7.91
N GLY A 100 -10.65 -20.25 -8.91
CA GLY A 100 -11.46 -19.90 -10.06
C GLY A 100 -12.68 -19.01 -9.78
N SER A 101 -12.80 -18.46 -8.56
CA SER A 101 -13.92 -17.61 -8.17
C SER A 101 -13.79 -16.19 -8.73
N ASN A 102 -14.94 -15.52 -8.88
CA ASN A 102 -15.09 -14.17 -9.43
C ASN A 102 -16.03 -13.35 -8.54
N SER A 103 -15.71 -12.07 -8.35
CA SER A 103 -16.46 -11.06 -7.62
C SER A 103 -16.02 -9.68 -8.14
N GLY A 104 -16.47 -8.61 -7.51
CA GLY A 104 -16.11 -7.25 -7.87
C GLY A 104 -16.51 -6.28 -6.78
N VAL A 105 -15.71 -5.22 -6.61
CA VAL A 105 -16.02 -4.11 -5.71
C VAL A 105 -16.34 -2.89 -6.56
N TYR A 106 -17.59 -2.44 -6.48
CA TYR A 106 -18.09 -1.33 -7.25
C TYR A 106 -18.14 -0.08 -6.38
N LEU A 107 -17.30 0.90 -6.69
CA LEU A 107 -17.40 2.22 -6.10
C LEU A 107 -18.62 2.94 -6.65
N GLN A 108 -19.41 3.54 -5.76
CA GLN A 108 -20.69 4.18 -6.07
C GLN A 108 -21.71 3.25 -6.77
N GLY A 109 -21.50 1.92 -6.70
CA GLY A 109 -22.27 0.92 -7.42
C GLY A 109 -22.03 0.91 -8.94
N ASN A 110 -21.04 1.65 -9.42
CA ASN A 110 -20.89 2.01 -10.83
C ASN A 110 -19.51 1.68 -11.43
N TYR A 111 -18.44 1.78 -10.64
CA TYR A 111 -17.07 1.58 -11.12
C TYR A 111 -16.46 0.34 -10.47
N GLU A 112 -16.41 -0.75 -11.22
CA GLU A 112 -15.91 -2.04 -10.79
C GLU A 112 -14.38 -2.07 -10.76
N ILE A 113 -13.85 -2.37 -9.58
CA ILE A 113 -12.54 -2.99 -9.42
C ILE A 113 -12.77 -4.50 -9.39
N GLN A 114 -12.19 -5.19 -10.35
CA GLN A 114 -12.41 -6.60 -10.54
C GLN A 114 -11.75 -7.44 -9.44
N ILE A 115 -12.44 -8.48 -8.97
CA ILE A 115 -11.89 -9.50 -8.07
C ILE A 115 -11.97 -10.85 -8.78
N LEU A 116 -10.82 -11.43 -9.10
CA LEU A 116 -10.75 -12.71 -9.80
C LEU A 116 -9.57 -13.54 -9.26
N ASP A 117 -9.69 -14.87 -9.33
CA ASP A 117 -8.53 -15.75 -9.20
C ASP A 117 -7.61 -15.63 -10.44
N SER A 118 -6.75 -14.61 -10.45
CA SER A 118 -5.79 -14.30 -11.53
C SER A 118 -4.34 -14.60 -11.17
N TRP A 119 -4.06 -15.37 -10.11
CA TRP A 119 -2.70 -15.50 -9.56
C TRP A 119 -1.65 -16.08 -10.51
N THR A 120 -2.01 -16.82 -11.56
CA THR A 120 -1.04 -17.31 -12.57
C THR A 120 -1.03 -16.49 -13.86
N THR A 121 -1.74 -15.36 -13.93
CA THR A 121 -1.78 -14.51 -15.12
C THR A 121 -0.47 -13.73 -15.29
N THR A 122 0.19 -13.85 -16.44
CA THR A 122 1.39 -13.08 -16.80
C THR A 122 1.10 -11.85 -17.66
N THR A 123 0.02 -11.89 -18.45
CA THR A 123 -0.49 -10.76 -19.24
C THR A 123 -1.84 -10.32 -18.71
N THR A 124 -1.87 -9.21 -17.98
CA THR A 124 -3.07 -8.72 -17.31
C THR A 124 -4.06 -8.10 -18.30
N LYS A 125 -5.34 -8.23 -17.98
CA LYS A 125 -6.47 -7.66 -18.73
C LYS A 125 -7.38 -6.87 -17.79
N PRO A 126 -8.29 -6.02 -18.31
CA PRO A 126 -9.26 -5.31 -17.47
C PRO A 126 -10.18 -6.22 -16.63
N GLY A 127 -10.33 -7.49 -17.03
CA GLY A 127 -11.09 -8.51 -16.30
C GLY A 127 -10.27 -9.37 -15.34
N ASP A 128 -8.98 -9.10 -15.18
CA ASP A 128 -8.15 -9.73 -14.15
C ASP A 128 -8.24 -8.98 -12.82
N ASN A 129 -7.82 -9.66 -11.75
CA ASN A 129 -7.83 -9.12 -10.38
C ASN A 129 -7.18 -7.73 -10.28
N GLY A 130 -7.91 -6.77 -9.73
CA GLY A 130 -7.50 -5.37 -9.62
C GLY A 130 -7.68 -4.53 -10.89
N GLY A 131 -8.15 -5.10 -12.01
CA GLY A 131 -8.51 -4.36 -13.21
C GLY A 131 -9.70 -3.42 -12.98
N ILE A 132 -9.70 -2.26 -13.66
CA ILE A 132 -10.91 -1.45 -13.75
C ILE A 132 -11.70 -1.94 -14.94
N TYR A 133 -12.87 -2.54 -14.68
CA TYR A 133 -13.58 -3.31 -15.69
C TYR A 133 -14.05 -2.45 -16.85
N GLN A 134 -14.27 -3.09 -18.00
CA GLN A 134 -14.64 -2.39 -19.22
C GLN A 134 -16.06 -1.82 -19.16
N ARG A 135 -16.26 -0.71 -19.87
CA ARG A 135 -17.58 -0.23 -20.27
C ARG A 135 -18.14 -1.13 -21.35
N TRP A 136 -19.45 -1.07 -21.56
CA TRP A 136 -20.14 -1.95 -22.49
C TRP A 136 -21.11 -1.19 -23.39
N ASP A 137 -21.02 -1.45 -24.69
CA ASP A 137 -21.91 -0.90 -25.71
C ASP A 137 -22.46 -2.03 -26.58
N GLU A 138 -23.72 -2.39 -26.35
CA GLU A 138 -24.41 -3.46 -27.08
C GLU A 138 -24.59 -3.15 -28.58
N SER A 139 -24.48 -1.89 -28.99
CA SER A 139 -24.62 -1.51 -30.40
C SER A 139 -23.37 -1.78 -31.24
N LYS A 140 -22.22 -2.04 -30.61
CA LYS A 140 -20.96 -2.34 -31.30
C LYS A 140 -20.90 -3.80 -31.77
N PRO A 141 -20.06 -4.09 -32.79
CA PRO A 141 -19.82 -5.46 -33.24
C PRO A 141 -19.35 -6.37 -32.11
N GLU A 142 -19.63 -7.67 -32.23
CA GLU A 142 -19.14 -8.68 -31.30
C GLU A 142 -17.60 -8.63 -31.21
N GLY A 143 -17.05 -8.75 -30.00
CA GLY A 143 -15.63 -8.52 -29.73
C GLY A 143 -15.20 -7.04 -29.60
N GLN A 144 -16.08 -6.07 -29.91
CA GLN A 144 -15.82 -4.61 -29.73
C GLN A 144 -16.78 -3.94 -28.74
N LYS A 145 -17.71 -4.71 -28.16
CA LYS A 145 -18.69 -4.21 -27.17
C LYS A 145 -18.02 -3.72 -25.89
N GLY A 146 -16.95 -4.37 -25.46
CA GLY A 146 -16.11 -3.95 -24.34
C GLY A 146 -15.16 -2.83 -24.77
N TYR A 147 -15.14 -1.73 -24.03
CA TYR A 147 -14.23 -0.61 -24.31
C TYR A 147 -13.87 0.15 -23.03
N GLN A 148 -12.76 0.89 -23.04
CA GLN A 148 -12.30 1.68 -21.89
C GLN A 148 -12.23 0.86 -20.58
N GLY A 149 -11.76 -0.38 -20.67
CA GLY A 149 -11.31 -1.15 -19.51
C GLY A 149 -9.81 -1.00 -19.35
N TYR A 150 -9.32 -1.04 -18.11
CA TYR A 150 -7.92 -0.80 -17.78
C TYR A 150 -7.35 -1.99 -17.01
N ALA A 151 -6.39 -2.66 -17.62
CA ALA A 151 -5.67 -3.76 -16.97
C ALA A 151 -4.80 -3.21 -15.82
N PRO A 152 -4.66 -3.95 -14.71
CA PRO A 152 -3.68 -3.58 -13.68
C PRO A 152 -2.27 -3.59 -14.30
N ARG A 153 -1.41 -2.67 -13.87
CA ARG A 153 -0.02 -2.52 -14.39
C ARG A 153 0.78 -3.81 -14.37
N GLN A 154 0.52 -4.68 -13.39
CA GLN A 154 1.12 -6.00 -13.24
C GLN A 154 0.21 -6.90 -12.41
N ASN A 155 0.46 -8.21 -12.43
CA ASN A 155 -0.23 -9.14 -11.54
C ASN A 155 0.37 -9.08 -10.13
N ALA A 156 -0.42 -8.63 -9.17
CA ALA A 156 -0.06 -8.58 -7.75
C ALA A 156 -0.90 -9.54 -6.89
N SER A 157 -1.56 -10.53 -7.50
CA SER A 157 -2.43 -11.48 -6.80
C SER A 157 -1.62 -12.53 -6.06
N LYS A 158 -2.06 -12.87 -4.85
CA LYS A 158 -1.65 -14.11 -4.15
C LYS A 158 -2.50 -15.31 -4.58
N ALA A 159 -2.10 -16.51 -4.19
CA ALA A 159 -2.87 -17.74 -4.36
C ALA A 159 -4.32 -17.67 -3.83
N PRO A 160 -5.28 -18.39 -4.44
CA PRO A 160 -6.64 -18.51 -3.91
C PRO A 160 -6.63 -19.13 -2.51
N GLY A 161 -7.54 -18.69 -1.64
CA GLY A 161 -7.54 -19.03 -0.22
C GLY A 161 -6.53 -18.25 0.64
N VAL A 162 -5.76 -17.33 0.06
CA VAL A 162 -4.91 -16.38 0.80
C VAL A 162 -5.54 -14.99 0.77
N TRP A 163 -5.46 -14.28 1.90
CA TRP A 163 -5.98 -12.92 2.02
C TRP A 163 -5.19 -11.94 1.15
N GLN A 164 -5.93 -11.26 0.28
CA GLN A 164 -5.51 -10.14 -0.56
C GLN A 164 -5.84 -8.84 0.17
N LYS A 165 -4.95 -7.84 0.11
CA LYS A 165 -5.23 -6.49 0.63
C LYS A 165 -5.39 -5.51 -0.52
N LEU A 166 -6.54 -4.83 -0.59
CA LEU A 166 -6.84 -3.80 -1.57
C LEU A 166 -6.92 -2.43 -0.88
N GLU A 167 -6.23 -1.44 -1.42
CA GLU A 167 -6.28 -0.06 -0.97
C GLU A 167 -6.60 0.84 -2.17
N VAL A 168 -7.63 1.66 -2.06
CA VAL A 168 -8.16 2.48 -3.16
C VAL A 168 -8.32 3.91 -2.68
N SER A 169 -7.83 4.86 -3.47
CA SER A 169 -8.17 6.26 -3.34
C SER A 169 -8.97 6.70 -4.57
N PHE A 170 -10.22 7.06 -4.34
CA PHE A 170 -11.18 7.39 -5.38
C PHE A 170 -11.67 8.82 -5.26
N GLN A 171 -11.84 9.45 -6.42
CA GLN A 171 -12.46 10.75 -6.60
C GLN A 171 -13.71 10.56 -7.47
N ALA A 172 -14.86 10.98 -6.97
CA ALA A 172 -16.13 10.92 -7.67
C ALA A 172 -16.19 11.94 -8.82
N ALA A 173 -17.10 11.71 -9.75
CA ALA A 173 -17.40 12.68 -10.81
C ALA A 173 -18.00 13.95 -10.19
N LYS A 174 -17.64 15.13 -10.74
CA LYS A 174 -18.18 16.42 -10.29
C LYS A 174 -19.26 16.92 -11.24
N PHE A 175 -20.22 17.63 -10.67
CA PHE A 175 -21.38 18.19 -11.38
C PHE A 175 -21.52 19.66 -11.04
N ASP A 176 -21.98 20.46 -12.01
CA ASP A 176 -22.37 21.84 -11.76
C ASP A 176 -23.73 21.94 -11.05
N ALA A 177 -24.15 23.17 -10.72
CA ALA A 177 -25.43 23.42 -10.06
C ALA A 177 -26.66 23.03 -10.91
N SER A 178 -26.50 22.86 -12.23
CA SER A 178 -27.56 22.37 -13.13
C SER A 178 -27.64 20.84 -13.17
N GLY A 179 -26.69 20.14 -12.54
CA GLY A 179 -26.54 18.69 -12.59
C GLY A 179 -25.81 18.19 -13.84
N SER A 180 -25.15 19.07 -14.59
CA SER A 180 -24.32 18.69 -15.73
C SER A 180 -22.94 18.26 -15.24
N LYS A 181 -22.41 17.14 -15.75
CA LYS A 181 -21.08 16.64 -15.38
C LYS A 181 -20.01 17.62 -15.87
N ILE A 182 -19.10 18.01 -14.97
CA ILE A 182 -17.97 18.92 -15.25
C ILE A 182 -16.61 18.25 -15.08
N GLU A 183 -16.54 17.13 -14.36
CA GLU A 183 -15.30 16.35 -14.18
C GLU A 183 -15.64 14.86 -14.10
N ASN A 184 -14.80 14.02 -14.72
CA ASN A 184 -14.92 12.57 -14.64
C ASN A 184 -14.47 12.05 -13.28
N ALA A 185 -14.96 10.86 -12.91
CA ALA A 185 -14.42 10.15 -11.77
C ALA A 185 -12.99 9.66 -12.04
N ARG A 186 -12.22 9.44 -10.98
CA ARG A 186 -10.80 9.09 -11.07
C ARG A 186 -10.39 8.15 -9.95
N PHE A 187 -9.67 7.09 -10.31
CA PHE A 187 -8.92 6.27 -9.36
C PHE A 187 -7.55 6.92 -9.16
N LEU A 188 -7.41 7.70 -8.08
CA LEU A 188 -6.16 8.40 -7.77
C LEU A 188 -5.03 7.40 -7.50
N SER A 189 -5.33 6.32 -6.77
CA SER A 189 -4.41 5.20 -6.57
C SER A 189 -5.19 3.92 -6.30
N VAL A 190 -4.73 2.80 -6.84
CA VAL A 190 -5.18 1.46 -6.45
C VAL A 190 -3.93 0.63 -6.16
N LYS A 191 -3.86 0.08 -4.96
CA LYS A 191 -2.80 -0.86 -4.54
C LYS A 191 -3.40 -2.21 -4.21
N LEU A 192 -2.77 -3.26 -4.72
CA LEU A 192 -3.08 -4.64 -4.39
C LEU A 192 -1.83 -5.27 -3.77
N ASN A 193 -1.97 -5.78 -2.54
CA ASN A 193 -0.88 -6.37 -1.76
C ASN A 193 0.38 -5.48 -1.67
N GLY A 194 0.17 -4.17 -1.54
CA GLY A 194 1.24 -3.17 -1.46
C GLY A 194 1.80 -2.70 -2.81
N VAL A 195 1.39 -3.32 -3.92
CA VAL A 195 1.82 -2.97 -5.28
C VAL A 195 0.83 -1.98 -5.90
N THR A 196 1.33 -0.83 -6.40
CA THR A 196 0.49 0.12 -7.16
C THR A 196 0.13 -0.47 -8.52
N ILE A 197 -1.15 -0.77 -8.72
CA ILE A 197 -1.68 -1.36 -9.95
C ILE A 197 -2.42 -0.35 -10.84
N HIS A 198 -2.92 0.76 -10.26
CA HIS A 198 -3.42 1.93 -10.99
C HIS A 198 -3.03 3.21 -10.27
N GLU A 199 -2.88 4.30 -11.01
CA GLU A 199 -2.52 5.60 -10.47
C GLU A 199 -3.05 6.69 -11.40
N ASN A 200 -3.69 7.70 -10.81
CA ASN A 200 -4.24 8.86 -11.50
C ASN A 200 -5.10 8.50 -12.73
N LEU A 201 -5.86 7.40 -12.66
CA LEU A 201 -6.62 6.86 -13.77
C LEU A 201 -8.01 7.51 -13.87
N GLU A 202 -8.23 8.31 -14.90
CA GLU A 202 -9.52 8.89 -15.22
C GLU A 202 -10.46 7.88 -15.88
N VAL A 203 -11.72 7.82 -15.44
CA VAL A 203 -12.75 6.94 -16.01
C VAL A 203 -13.90 7.75 -16.61
N PHE A 204 -14.18 7.51 -17.88
CA PHE A 204 -15.11 8.32 -18.68
C PHE A 204 -16.59 7.97 -18.49
N GLY A 205 -16.88 6.99 -17.64
CA GLY A 205 -18.23 6.58 -17.29
C GLY A 205 -18.26 5.24 -16.56
N PRO A 206 -19.46 4.78 -16.17
CA PRO A 206 -19.64 3.55 -15.41
C PRO A 206 -19.19 2.30 -16.18
N THR A 207 -18.67 1.35 -15.42
CA THR A 207 -18.29 0.01 -15.89
C THR A 207 -19.51 -0.86 -16.17
N ARG A 208 -19.33 -1.96 -16.91
CA ARG A 208 -20.39 -2.96 -17.09
C ARG A 208 -20.87 -3.46 -15.72
N GLY A 209 -22.15 -3.75 -15.61
CA GLY A 209 -22.73 -4.17 -14.33
C GLY A 209 -23.10 -3.02 -13.39
N SER A 210 -22.86 -1.75 -13.77
CA SER A 210 -23.29 -0.56 -13.02
C SER A 210 -24.76 -0.60 -12.58
N MET A 211 -25.04 -0.15 -11.35
CA MET A 211 -26.40 -0.05 -10.78
C MET A 211 -27.24 1.05 -11.43
N THR A 212 -26.61 2.15 -11.88
CA THR A 212 -27.33 3.34 -12.35
C THR A 212 -27.16 3.61 -13.83
N GLY A 213 -26.14 3.03 -14.47
CA GLY A 213 -25.79 3.27 -15.88
C GLY A 213 -25.26 4.68 -16.16
N LYS A 214 -25.08 5.54 -15.15
CA LYS A 214 -24.57 6.92 -15.29
C LYS A 214 -23.63 7.31 -14.14
N ASP A 215 -22.80 8.32 -14.37
CA ASP A 215 -21.99 8.91 -13.30
C ASP A 215 -22.91 9.56 -12.23
N VAL A 216 -22.47 9.52 -10.97
CA VAL A 216 -23.19 10.10 -9.83
C VAL A 216 -22.22 10.83 -8.90
N ALA A 217 -22.70 11.82 -8.15
CA ALA A 217 -21.88 12.51 -7.15
C ALA A 217 -21.60 11.59 -5.95
N GLU A 218 -22.58 10.77 -5.55
CA GLU A 218 -22.48 9.80 -4.46
C GLU A 218 -23.25 8.52 -4.78
N GLY A 219 -22.75 7.37 -4.30
CA GLY A 219 -23.42 6.08 -4.43
C GLY A 219 -22.92 5.05 -3.40
N PRO A 220 -23.57 3.89 -3.26
CA PRO A 220 -23.18 2.87 -2.30
C PRO A 220 -21.88 2.17 -2.72
N LEU A 221 -21.19 1.53 -1.78
CA LEU A 221 -20.25 0.46 -2.12
C LEU A 221 -21.07 -0.80 -2.44
N ARG A 222 -20.83 -1.44 -3.58
CA ARG A 222 -21.44 -2.73 -3.93
C ARG A 222 -20.38 -3.80 -4.01
N ILE A 223 -20.67 -4.97 -3.45
CA ILE A 223 -19.88 -6.17 -3.60
C ILE A 223 -20.68 -7.17 -4.43
N GLN A 224 -20.11 -7.61 -5.55
CA GLN A 224 -20.71 -8.61 -6.42
C GLN A 224 -20.59 -9.99 -5.76
N GLY A 225 -21.72 -10.66 -5.54
CA GLY A 225 -21.80 -11.92 -4.83
C GLY A 225 -22.46 -13.04 -5.64
N ASP A 226 -22.95 -12.78 -6.84
CA ASP A 226 -23.62 -13.78 -7.68
C ASP A 226 -22.68 -14.61 -8.58
N HIS A 227 -21.37 -14.32 -8.57
CA HIS A 227 -20.38 -14.95 -9.48
C HIS A 227 -19.47 -16.01 -8.83
N GLY A 228 -19.41 -16.10 -7.50
CA GLY A 228 -18.59 -17.10 -6.83
C GLY A 228 -18.43 -16.91 -5.32
N ALA A 229 -17.75 -17.88 -4.70
CA ALA A 229 -17.43 -17.85 -3.27
C ALA A 229 -16.30 -16.85 -3.00
N VAL A 230 -16.54 -15.93 -2.07
CA VAL A 230 -15.63 -14.84 -1.70
C VAL A 230 -15.86 -14.47 -0.24
N ALA A 231 -14.82 -14.01 0.46
CA ALA A 231 -14.94 -13.52 1.82
C ALA A 231 -14.20 -12.19 1.97
N PHE A 232 -14.69 -11.36 2.90
CA PHE A 232 -14.14 -10.03 3.18
C PHE A 232 -13.95 -9.83 4.68
N ARG A 233 -12.94 -9.04 5.03
CA ARG A 233 -12.69 -8.54 6.39
C ARG A 233 -12.00 -7.17 6.33
N ASN A 234 -11.93 -6.49 7.47
CA ASN A 234 -11.22 -5.21 7.60
C ASN A 234 -11.65 -4.19 6.52
N VAL A 235 -12.95 -4.13 6.22
CA VAL A 235 -13.49 -3.20 5.22
C VAL A 235 -13.67 -1.85 5.87
N GLU A 236 -12.88 -0.86 5.47
CA GLU A 236 -12.82 0.46 6.07
C GLU A 236 -12.94 1.54 4.99
N ILE A 237 -13.80 2.54 5.23
CA ILE A 237 -13.99 3.69 4.34
C ILE A 237 -13.66 4.97 5.09
N ILE A 238 -12.82 5.82 4.50
CA ILE A 238 -12.66 7.23 4.90
C ILE A 238 -13.37 8.08 3.83
N PRO A 239 -14.56 8.64 4.12
CA PRO A 239 -15.25 9.51 3.18
C PRO A 239 -14.67 10.93 3.20
N PHE A 240 -14.62 11.57 2.04
CA PHE A 240 -14.24 12.97 1.89
C PHE A 240 -15.40 13.78 1.32
N ASN A 241 -16.09 14.49 2.20
CA ASN A 241 -17.27 15.29 1.88
C ASN A 241 -17.06 16.80 2.06
N ALA A 242 -15.88 17.22 2.56
CA ALA A 242 -15.58 18.62 2.74
C ALA A 242 -15.23 19.30 1.41
N LYS A 243 -15.64 20.56 1.25
CA LYS A 243 -15.22 21.37 0.12
C LYS A 243 -13.74 21.72 0.24
N THR A 244 -13.08 21.86 -0.92
CA THR A 244 -11.70 22.36 -0.98
C THR A 244 -11.62 23.76 -0.36
N PRO A 245 -10.76 23.97 0.64
CA PRO A 245 -10.48 25.29 1.20
C PRO A 245 -10.00 26.26 0.14
N THR A 246 -10.29 27.55 0.31
CA THR A 246 -9.83 28.59 -0.62
C THR A 246 -8.92 29.59 0.08
N VAL A 247 -7.96 30.13 -0.67
CA VAL A 247 -7.11 31.23 -0.19
C VAL A 247 -7.49 32.49 -0.95
N SER A 248 -7.80 33.54 -0.21
CA SER A 248 -8.22 34.84 -0.75
C SER A 248 -7.53 36.00 -0.04
N ASN A 249 -7.71 37.22 -0.57
CA ASN A 249 -7.20 38.47 0.02
C ASN A 249 -5.70 38.43 0.33
N VAL A 250 -4.92 37.98 -0.65
CA VAL A 250 -3.48 37.77 -0.48
C VAL A 250 -2.76 39.11 -0.57
N SER A 251 -2.18 39.56 0.53
CA SER A 251 -1.19 40.65 0.54
C SER A 251 0.22 40.08 0.60
N TYR A 252 1.15 40.70 -0.13
CA TYR A 252 2.54 40.26 -0.15
C TYR A 252 3.54 41.41 -0.03
N GLU A 253 4.71 41.09 0.51
CA GLU A 253 5.89 41.96 0.55
C GLU A 253 7.15 41.14 0.25
N THR A 254 7.88 41.54 -0.79
CA THR A 254 9.11 40.87 -1.24
C THR A 254 10.33 41.71 -0.90
N TYR A 255 11.33 41.07 -0.31
CA TYR A 255 12.59 41.66 0.13
C TYR A 255 13.73 41.00 -0.64
N GLN A 256 14.63 41.81 -1.20
CA GLN A 256 15.77 41.30 -1.95
C GLN A 256 16.94 40.89 -1.02
N GLY A 257 17.59 39.79 -1.38
CA GLY A 257 18.81 39.29 -0.74
C GLY A 257 18.69 37.87 -0.20
N SER A 258 19.84 37.25 0.06
CA SER A 258 19.92 35.97 0.79
C SER A 258 19.59 36.23 2.25
N ILE A 259 18.34 35.96 2.64
CA ILE A 259 17.81 36.20 3.97
C ILE A 259 17.54 34.85 4.64
N ASN A 260 18.24 34.56 5.74
CA ASN A 260 18.18 33.23 6.38
C ASN A 260 17.31 33.19 7.64
N ASN A 261 17.00 34.35 8.21
CA ASN A 261 16.12 34.50 9.37
C ASN A 261 15.38 35.85 9.30
N LEU A 262 14.42 36.05 10.20
CA LEU A 262 13.54 37.22 10.17
C LEU A 262 14.17 38.48 10.75
N GLU A 263 15.23 38.37 11.54
CA GLU A 263 15.95 39.51 12.12
C GLU A 263 16.71 40.29 11.05
N GLU A 264 17.22 39.59 10.02
CA GLU A 264 17.88 40.18 8.85
C GLU A 264 16.98 41.08 8.00
N LEU A 265 15.66 41.09 8.25
CA LEU A 265 14.72 42.01 7.60
C LEU A 265 14.72 43.40 8.24
N ALA A 266 15.28 43.56 9.44
CA ALA A 266 15.32 44.84 10.13
C ALA A 266 16.05 45.89 9.28
N GLY A 267 15.37 47.00 9.00
CA GLY A 267 15.91 48.10 8.18
C GLY A 267 15.91 47.86 6.66
N LYS A 268 15.45 46.69 6.18
CA LYS A 268 15.25 46.46 4.74
C LYS A 268 13.90 47.01 4.28
N THR A 269 13.86 47.56 3.07
CA THR A 269 12.62 47.96 2.40
C THR A 269 12.17 46.88 1.42
N ALA A 270 10.86 46.68 1.33
CA ALA A 270 10.29 45.79 0.32
C ALA A 270 10.55 46.35 -1.08
N VAL A 271 11.07 45.51 -1.99
CA VAL A 271 11.28 45.86 -3.40
C VAL A 271 10.01 45.69 -4.23
N ALA A 272 9.06 44.90 -3.74
CA ALA A 272 7.71 44.77 -4.28
C ALA A 272 6.72 44.54 -3.13
N LYS A 273 5.52 45.11 -3.25
CA LYS A 273 4.40 44.86 -2.34
C LYS A 273 3.08 45.09 -3.06
N GLY A 274 2.04 44.37 -2.65
CA GLY A 274 0.73 44.48 -3.29
C GLY A 274 -0.34 43.61 -2.63
N THR A 275 -1.49 43.55 -3.31
CA THR A 275 -2.62 42.70 -2.97
C THR A 275 -3.15 42.07 -4.24
N VAL A 276 -3.43 40.78 -4.18
CA VAL A 276 -3.96 39.96 -5.28
C VAL A 276 -5.08 39.06 -4.77
N ALA A 277 -5.89 38.50 -5.66
CA ALA A 277 -7.02 37.70 -5.24
C ALA A 277 -6.58 36.33 -4.72
N THR A 278 -5.57 35.72 -5.35
CA THR A 278 -5.11 34.35 -5.06
C THR A 278 -3.59 34.27 -4.93
N LEU A 279 -3.07 33.18 -4.32
CA LEU A 279 -1.61 33.01 -4.16
C LEU A 279 -0.88 32.88 -5.51
N SER A 280 -1.53 32.31 -6.52
CA SER A 280 -0.98 32.14 -7.88
C SER A 280 -0.82 33.44 -8.66
N GLU A 281 -1.52 34.50 -8.26
CA GLU A 281 -1.44 35.81 -8.92
C GLU A 281 -0.28 36.67 -8.42
N VAL A 282 0.43 36.24 -7.36
CA VAL A 282 1.57 37.01 -6.84
C VAL A 282 2.67 37.02 -7.90
N PRO A 283 3.12 38.20 -8.38
CA PRO A 283 4.14 38.28 -9.42
C PRO A 283 5.44 37.59 -8.97
N ALA A 284 6.07 36.87 -9.91
CA ALA A 284 7.41 36.34 -9.69
C ALA A 284 8.38 37.49 -9.37
N SER A 285 9.26 37.26 -8.40
CA SER A 285 10.26 38.25 -8.01
C SER A 285 11.22 38.56 -9.18
N VAL A 286 11.57 39.82 -9.35
CA VAL A 286 12.58 40.30 -10.32
C VAL A 286 14.03 39.99 -9.91
N SER A 287 14.27 39.34 -8.76
CA SER A 287 15.62 39.10 -8.22
C SER A 287 15.92 37.62 -7.94
N ASP A 288 17.15 37.21 -8.24
CA ASP A 288 17.64 35.82 -8.11
C ASP A 288 17.55 35.24 -6.69
N VAL A 289 17.61 36.06 -5.64
CA VAL A 289 17.43 35.64 -4.24
C VAL A 289 16.58 36.63 -3.47
N ASN A 290 15.56 36.12 -2.78
CA ASN A 290 14.55 36.94 -2.13
C ASN A 290 13.86 36.22 -0.96
N LEU A 291 13.14 37.00 -0.16
CA LEU A 291 12.16 36.51 0.81
C LEU A 291 10.85 37.23 0.55
N THR A 292 9.76 36.47 0.38
CA THR A 292 8.40 37.02 0.27
C THR A 292 7.58 36.62 1.48
N LYS A 293 6.97 37.63 2.11
CA LYS A 293 5.95 37.47 3.15
C LYS A 293 4.58 37.53 2.51
N TYR A 294 3.68 36.66 2.93
CA TYR A 294 2.28 36.66 2.52
C TYR A 294 1.39 36.73 3.76
N THR A 295 0.32 37.51 3.67
CA THR A 295 -0.84 37.45 4.59
C THR A 295 -2.07 37.19 3.75
N ALA A 296 -2.87 36.20 4.14
CA ALA A 296 -4.06 35.81 3.36
C ALA A 296 -5.18 35.32 4.27
N ASN A 297 -6.38 35.21 3.70
CA ASN A 297 -7.51 34.52 4.32
C ASN A 297 -7.57 33.09 3.80
N LEU A 298 -7.43 32.11 4.69
CA LEU A 298 -7.72 30.71 4.45
C LEU A 298 -9.16 30.42 4.88
N ASN A 299 -10.04 30.20 3.91
CA ASN A 299 -11.44 29.89 4.15
C ASN A 299 -11.64 28.37 4.21
N VAL A 300 -12.23 27.88 5.32
CA VAL A 300 -12.64 26.49 5.48
C VAL A 300 -14.14 26.43 5.80
N ASP A 301 -14.85 25.45 5.27
CA ASP A 301 -16.29 25.29 5.52
C ASP A 301 -16.57 24.76 6.94
N GLU A 302 -15.78 23.78 7.37
CA GLU A 302 -15.95 23.10 8.66
C GLU A 302 -14.90 23.58 9.68
N PRO A 303 -15.28 23.84 10.94
CA PRO A 303 -14.31 24.10 11.99
C PRO A 303 -13.59 22.80 12.41
N GLY A 304 -12.32 22.89 12.78
CA GLY A 304 -11.59 21.74 13.32
C GLY A 304 -10.08 21.83 13.22
N GLU A 305 -9.40 20.71 13.52
CA GLU A 305 -7.95 20.61 13.43
C GLU A 305 -7.53 20.28 11.99
N TYR A 306 -6.85 21.22 11.34
CA TYR A 306 -6.30 21.03 10.01
C TYR A 306 -4.78 20.87 10.09
N GLN A 307 -4.25 19.92 9.33
CA GLN A 307 -2.82 19.81 9.08
C GLN A 307 -2.48 20.60 7.81
N ILE A 308 -1.56 21.54 7.97
CA ILE A 308 -1.07 22.41 6.89
C ILE A 308 0.40 22.06 6.65
N THR A 309 0.75 21.84 5.38
CA THR A 309 2.11 21.56 4.94
C THR A 309 2.54 22.66 3.97
N LEU A 310 3.71 23.24 4.23
CA LEU A 310 4.33 24.28 3.40
C LEU A 310 5.76 23.86 3.07
N GLN A 311 6.09 23.81 1.79
CA GLN A 311 7.43 23.51 1.31
C GLN A 311 7.93 24.61 0.36
N VAL A 312 9.15 25.08 0.57
CA VAL A 312 9.84 25.98 -0.35
C VAL A 312 10.99 25.19 -0.98
N PRO A 313 10.90 24.77 -2.26
CA PRO A 313 11.93 23.96 -2.90
C PRO A 313 13.32 24.61 -2.84
N GLY A 314 14.23 23.98 -2.08
CA GLY A 314 15.61 24.48 -1.87
C GLY A 314 15.72 25.73 -0.99
N GLY A 315 14.62 26.24 -0.46
CA GLY A 315 14.56 27.48 0.32
C GLY A 315 14.11 27.27 1.76
N LEU A 316 13.67 28.36 2.41
CA LEU A 316 13.20 28.35 3.79
C LEU A 316 11.72 28.70 3.87
N ALA A 317 10.97 27.94 4.68
CA ALA A 317 9.54 28.06 4.87
C ALA A 317 9.19 28.54 6.29
N GLY A 318 8.15 29.36 6.40
CA GLY A 318 7.54 29.77 7.67
C GLY A 318 6.02 29.85 7.53
N PHE A 319 5.29 29.37 8.54
CA PHE A 319 3.82 29.41 8.54
C PHE A 319 3.28 29.75 9.93
N ALA A 320 2.27 30.62 9.99
CA ALA A 320 1.49 30.89 11.20
C ALA A 320 0.01 31.12 10.84
N ALA A 321 -0.87 30.94 11.82
CA ALA A 321 -2.31 31.19 11.67
C ALA A 321 -2.84 32.00 12.86
N GLY A 322 -3.87 32.82 12.61
CA GLY A 322 -4.50 33.68 13.60
C GLY A 322 -3.54 34.75 14.12
N ALA A 323 -3.47 34.88 15.45
CA ALA A 323 -2.63 35.87 16.14
C ALA A 323 -1.18 35.40 16.37
N GLU A 324 -0.83 34.21 15.91
CA GLU A 324 0.54 33.70 16.02
C GLU A 324 1.49 34.46 15.09
N SER A 325 2.76 34.51 15.48
CA SER A 325 3.85 35.07 14.67
C SER A 325 4.85 33.99 14.32
N ILE A 326 5.40 34.08 13.11
CA ILE A 326 6.51 33.21 12.67
C ILE A 326 7.78 33.71 13.37
N SER A 327 8.45 32.85 14.13
CA SER A 327 9.69 33.18 14.85
C SER A 327 10.95 32.56 14.24
N SER A 328 10.80 31.48 13.47
CA SER A 328 11.90 30.76 12.82
C SER A 328 11.50 30.25 11.44
N LEU A 329 12.48 30.02 10.57
CA LEU A 329 12.29 29.43 9.24
C LEU A 329 12.91 28.03 9.18
N SER A 330 12.33 27.16 8.35
CA SER A 330 12.75 25.76 8.19
C SER A 330 13.15 25.46 6.75
N ASP A 331 14.31 24.84 6.55
CA ASP A 331 14.78 24.32 5.25
C ASP A 331 14.17 22.95 4.89
N ARG A 332 13.51 22.29 5.85
CA ARG A 332 12.80 21.02 5.66
C ARG A 332 11.30 21.18 5.38
N GLY A 333 10.84 22.42 5.19
CA GLY A 333 9.43 22.75 5.17
C GLY A 333 8.81 22.86 6.56
N VAL A 334 7.53 23.18 6.57
CA VAL A 334 6.71 23.35 7.77
C VAL A 334 5.51 22.41 7.67
N ARG A 335 5.29 21.60 8.71
CA ARG A 335 4.09 20.78 8.88
C ARG A 335 3.50 21.06 10.25
N VAL A 336 2.35 21.72 10.29
CA VAL A 336 1.71 22.18 11.54
C VAL A 336 0.26 21.75 11.59
N ARG A 337 -0.26 21.58 12.80
CA ARG A 337 -1.69 21.40 13.04
C ARG A 337 -2.27 22.68 13.62
N LYS A 338 -3.38 23.16 13.07
CA LYS A 338 -4.04 24.41 13.45
C LYS A 338 -5.53 24.18 13.62
N GLN A 339 -6.05 24.70 14.71
CA GLN A 339 -7.49 24.81 14.92
C GLN A 339 -8.00 25.98 14.09
N LEU A 340 -8.82 25.68 13.08
CA LEU A 340 -9.43 26.66 12.20
C LEU A 340 -10.92 26.76 12.51
N LYS A 341 -11.46 27.98 12.46
CA LYS A 341 -12.92 28.21 12.51
C LYS A 341 -13.50 28.12 11.11
N ALA A 342 -14.79 27.80 11.01
CA ALA A 342 -15.52 27.97 9.76
C ALA A 342 -15.41 29.42 9.25
N GLY A 343 -15.28 29.57 7.93
CA GLY A 343 -15.02 30.83 7.25
C GLY A 343 -13.54 31.22 7.23
N ASP A 344 -13.28 32.52 7.17
CA ASP A 344 -11.93 33.07 6.96
C ASP A 344 -11.06 32.98 8.22
N ASN A 345 -9.88 32.39 8.04
CA ASN A 345 -8.79 32.34 9.01
C ASN A 345 -7.58 33.09 8.45
N THR A 346 -7.09 34.10 9.16
CA THR A 346 -5.87 34.80 8.74
C THR A 346 -4.68 33.85 8.84
N ILE A 347 -3.92 33.73 7.75
CA ILE A 347 -2.68 32.97 7.69
C ILE A 347 -1.53 33.87 7.28
N GLN A 348 -0.34 33.54 7.76
CA GLN A 348 0.92 34.18 7.39
C GLN A 348 1.84 33.11 6.80
N ILE A 349 2.44 33.41 5.65
CA ILE A 349 3.39 32.53 4.96
C ILE A 349 4.68 33.30 4.74
N ILE A 350 5.82 32.63 4.92
CA ILE A 350 7.12 33.12 4.49
C ILE A 350 7.71 32.08 3.55
N ALA A 351 8.01 32.53 2.34
CA ALA A 351 8.76 31.75 1.35
C ALA A 351 10.07 32.48 1.05
N SER A 352 11.19 31.87 1.39
CA SER A 352 12.52 32.43 1.17
C SER A 352 13.32 31.60 0.17
N LYS A 353 13.61 32.20 -0.98
CA LYS A 353 14.63 31.77 -1.92
C LYS A 353 15.97 32.38 -1.50
N ASN A 354 16.58 31.82 -0.46
CA ASN A 354 17.82 32.34 0.12
C ASN A 354 19.09 31.97 -0.66
N ARG A 355 18.99 31.22 -1.78
CA ARG A 355 20.14 30.72 -2.56
C ARG A 355 19.84 30.80 -4.06
N ASN A 356 20.85 31.03 -4.89
CA ASN A 356 20.65 31.20 -6.35
C ASN A 356 20.16 29.93 -7.05
N TRP A 357 20.35 28.75 -6.45
CA TRP A 357 19.90 27.46 -7.00
C TRP A 357 18.56 27.01 -6.44
N SER A 358 18.00 27.69 -5.43
CA SER A 358 16.63 27.41 -4.99
C SER A 358 15.65 28.06 -5.94
N VAL A 359 14.38 27.67 -5.87
CA VAL A 359 13.39 28.13 -6.86
C VAL A 359 12.34 29.03 -6.23
N ASP A 360 11.85 29.98 -7.02
CA ASP A 360 10.78 30.88 -6.61
C ASP A 360 9.46 30.13 -6.44
N GLY A 361 8.68 30.56 -5.44
CA GLY A 361 7.39 29.97 -5.08
C GLY A 361 7.49 28.91 -3.98
N PHE A 362 6.34 28.31 -3.66
CA PHE A 362 6.20 27.31 -2.62
C PHE A 362 5.01 26.39 -2.90
N ASN A 363 5.01 25.23 -2.27
CA ASN A 363 3.87 24.32 -2.24
C ASN A 363 3.15 24.50 -0.90
N LEU A 364 1.83 24.68 -0.94
CA LEU A 364 0.97 24.75 0.23
C LEU A 364 -0.14 23.73 0.08
N SER A 365 -0.27 22.84 1.06
CA SER A 365 -1.34 21.84 1.10
C SER A 365 -2.00 21.79 2.47
N ILE A 366 -3.25 21.33 2.47
CA ILE A 366 -4.11 21.24 3.65
C ILE A 366 -4.86 19.92 3.67
N SER A 367 -5.03 19.36 4.87
CA SER A 367 -5.86 18.18 5.15
C SER A 367 -6.57 18.37 6.49
N GLY A 368 -7.71 17.74 6.70
CA GLY A 368 -8.48 17.91 7.93
C GLY A 368 -9.81 17.16 7.90
N PRO A 369 -10.77 17.54 8.76
CA PRO A 369 -12.08 16.89 8.83
C PRO A 369 -12.78 16.91 7.47
N GLY A 370 -13.14 15.71 6.96
CA GLY A 370 -13.80 15.55 5.67
C GLY A 370 -12.93 15.81 4.45
N LEU A 371 -11.64 16.16 4.61
CA LEU A 371 -10.79 16.72 3.55
C LEU A 371 -9.51 15.90 3.34
N ARG A 372 -9.42 15.26 2.17
CA ARG A 372 -8.18 14.64 1.68
C ARG A 372 -7.11 15.73 1.53
N SER A 373 -5.83 15.36 1.71
CA SER A 373 -4.72 16.28 1.44
C SER A 373 -4.89 16.91 0.06
N THR A 374 -5.08 18.23 0.05
CA THR A 374 -5.38 19.01 -1.14
C THR A 374 -4.36 20.14 -1.26
N ASP A 375 -3.78 20.28 -2.44
CA ASP A 375 -2.87 21.37 -2.73
C ASP A 375 -3.66 22.67 -2.99
N LEU A 376 -3.30 23.72 -2.27
CA LEU A 376 -3.81 25.09 -2.46
C LEU A 376 -2.91 25.91 -3.37
N LEU A 377 -1.62 25.54 -3.44
CA LEU A 377 -0.65 26.08 -4.38
C LEU A 377 0.44 25.03 -4.60
N VAL A 378 0.83 24.83 -5.86
CA VAL A 378 2.04 24.08 -6.23
C VAL A 378 2.86 24.99 -7.13
N SER A 379 4.11 25.28 -6.76
CA SER A 379 5.00 26.06 -7.63
C SER A 379 5.54 25.19 -8.75
N GLU A 380 5.86 25.79 -9.90
CA GLU A 380 6.40 25.06 -11.07
C GLU A 380 7.65 24.22 -10.74
N ALA A 381 8.43 24.65 -9.75
CA ALA A 381 9.61 23.93 -9.28
C ALA A 381 9.39 23.02 -8.08
N GLY A 382 8.21 23.07 -7.48
CA GLY A 382 7.74 22.12 -6.48
C GLY A 382 7.23 20.82 -7.08
N ALA A 383 7.09 20.74 -8.41
CA ALA A 383 6.93 19.48 -9.11
C ALA A 383 8.21 18.66 -8.94
N SER A 384 8.14 17.61 -8.13
CA SER A 384 9.25 16.65 -7.98
C SER A 384 9.70 16.20 -9.37
N GLN A 385 10.97 16.44 -9.70
CA GLN A 385 11.63 15.67 -10.75
C GLN A 385 11.86 14.28 -10.18
N ALA A 386 10.84 13.43 -10.29
CA ALA A 386 11.01 12.00 -10.05
C ALA A 386 12.14 11.53 -10.97
N THR A 387 13.14 10.85 -10.40
CA THR A 387 14.12 10.16 -11.24
C THR A 387 13.40 8.99 -11.90
N ASP A 388 13.55 8.87 -13.22
CA ASP A 388 13.04 7.70 -13.93
C ASP A 388 13.65 6.43 -13.32
N PRO A 389 12.83 5.40 -13.09
CA PRO A 389 13.32 4.21 -12.42
C PRO A 389 14.31 3.45 -13.32
N ILE A 390 15.39 2.96 -12.72
CA ILE A 390 16.36 2.07 -13.35
C ILE A 390 15.89 0.64 -13.11
N LEU A 391 15.07 0.16 -14.03
CA LEU A 391 14.47 -1.17 -13.97
C LEU A 391 15.44 -2.23 -14.50
N VAL A 392 15.44 -3.40 -13.87
CA VAL A 392 16.21 -4.56 -14.35
C VAL A 392 15.34 -5.32 -15.34
N ASP A 393 15.81 -5.43 -16.58
CA ASP A 393 15.20 -6.27 -17.59
C ASP A 393 15.46 -7.75 -17.24
N ALA A 394 14.38 -8.49 -16.99
CA ALA A 394 14.46 -9.90 -16.59
C ALA A 394 14.87 -10.80 -17.77
N ASP A 395 14.58 -10.42 -19.01
CA ASP A 395 14.92 -11.21 -20.19
C ASP A 395 16.43 -11.12 -20.49
N GLU A 396 17.03 -9.95 -20.22
CA GLU A 396 18.47 -9.74 -20.37
C GLU A 396 19.28 -10.14 -19.13
N THR A 397 18.76 -9.85 -17.93
CA THR A 397 19.42 -10.08 -16.64
C THR A 397 18.48 -10.80 -15.66
N PRO A 398 18.17 -12.08 -15.89
CA PRO A 398 17.27 -12.86 -15.04
C PRO A 398 17.87 -13.17 -13.66
N VAL A 399 19.18 -12.98 -13.47
CA VAL A 399 19.85 -13.19 -12.20
C VAL A 399 20.68 -11.98 -11.81
N LEU A 400 20.36 -11.36 -10.68
CA LEU A 400 21.07 -10.19 -10.16
C LEU A 400 21.61 -10.42 -8.75
N ARG A 401 22.90 -10.20 -8.57
CA ARG A 401 23.52 -10.06 -7.25
C ARG A 401 23.51 -8.60 -6.82
N SER A 402 22.99 -8.34 -5.63
CA SER A 402 22.92 -6.98 -5.07
C SER A 402 22.78 -7.03 -3.56
N PHE A 403 22.93 -5.88 -2.91
CA PHE A 403 22.52 -5.77 -1.52
C PHE A 403 20.99 -5.79 -1.44
N ARG A 404 20.48 -6.24 -0.31
CA ARG A 404 19.03 -6.27 -0.08
C ARG A 404 18.71 -5.97 1.38
N ASP A 405 17.64 -5.21 1.56
CA ASP A 405 17.05 -4.98 2.87
C ASP A 405 15.99 -6.06 3.15
N TYR A 406 16.01 -6.62 4.36
CA TYR A 406 15.01 -7.56 4.85
C TYR A 406 14.47 -7.04 6.19
N PRO A 407 13.14 -7.07 6.43
CA PRO A 407 12.56 -6.53 7.66
C PRO A 407 13.21 -7.09 8.93
N GLY A 408 13.63 -6.20 9.84
CA GLY A 408 14.24 -6.58 11.12
C GLY A 408 15.67 -7.13 11.02
N SER A 409 16.30 -7.11 9.84
CA SER A 409 17.67 -7.58 9.64
C SER A 409 18.62 -6.43 9.27
N LYS A 410 19.92 -6.65 9.46
CA LYS A 410 20.93 -5.80 8.80
C LYS A 410 20.84 -6.02 7.29
N ARG A 411 21.29 -5.03 6.52
CA ARG A 411 21.41 -5.15 5.07
C ARG A 411 22.21 -6.38 4.70
N LEU A 412 21.64 -7.20 3.81
CA LEU A 412 22.23 -8.45 3.34
C LEU A 412 23.13 -8.14 2.15
N SER A 413 24.37 -8.62 2.18
CA SER A 413 25.39 -8.30 1.18
C SER A 413 25.54 -9.35 0.08
N HIS A 414 25.06 -10.57 0.31
CA HIS A 414 25.28 -11.72 -0.56
C HIS A 414 23.97 -12.33 -1.08
N VAL A 415 23.05 -11.48 -1.53
CA VAL A 415 21.76 -11.92 -2.06
C VAL A 415 21.82 -12.12 -3.57
N VAL A 416 21.25 -13.22 -4.03
CA VAL A 416 21.00 -13.54 -5.43
C VAL A 416 19.50 -13.46 -5.67
N SER A 417 19.08 -12.58 -6.56
CA SER A 417 17.68 -12.45 -6.99
C SER A 417 17.52 -13.08 -8.35
N VAL A 418 16.42 -13.80 -8.56
CA VAL A 418 16.17 -14.59 -9.76
C VAL A 418 14.77 -14.28 -10.26
N ALA A 419 14.65 -14.06 -11.55
CA ALA A 419 13.41 -13.83 -12.27
C ALA A 419 13.02 -15.04 -13.12
N SER A 420 11.75 -15.07 -13.55
CA SER A 420 11.23 -16.06 -14.48
C SER A 420 10.27 -15.44 -15.50
N GLU A 421 10.08 -16.09 -16.65
CA GLU A 421 9.09 -15.73 -17.67
C GLU A 421 7.65 -15.77 -17.11
N GLU A 422 7.36 -16.65 -16.14
CA GLU A 422 6.09 -16.70 -15.41
C GLU A 422 5.90 -15.57 -14.39
N GLN A 423 6.86 -14.63 -14.32
CA GLN A 423 6.89 -13.55 -13.33
C GLN A 423 6.89 -14.08 -11.89
N VAL A 424 7.51 -15.25 -11.68
CA VAL A 424 7.73 -15.87 -10.37
C VAL A 424 9.18 -15.63 -9.98
N ASN A 425 9.38 -14.78 -8.99
CA ASN A 425 10.70 -14.31 -8.61
C ASN A 425 11.05 -14.73 -7.18
N TYR A 426 12.34 -14.85 -6.91
CA TYR A 426 12.81 -15.14 -5.57
C TYR A 426 14.16 -14.49 -5.25
N ALA A 427 14.45 -14.39 -3.95
CA ALA A 427 15.74 -13.93 -3.44
C ALA A 427 16.31 -14.95 -2.46
N TYR A 428 17.58 -15.30 -2.69
CA TYR A 428 18.34 -16.28 -1.94
C TYR A 428 19.54 -15.62 -1.29
N ASP A 429 19.69 -15.80 0.03
CA ASP A 429 20.86 -15.35 0.78
C ASP A 429 21.97 -16.42 0.75
N MET A 430 23.10 -16.08 0.13
CA MET A 430 24.23 -16.98 -0.04
C MET A 430 25.06 -17.18 1.21
N GLU A 431 24.89 -16.36 2.26
CA GLU A 431 25.62 -16.51 3.53
C GLU A 431 25.00 -17.57 4.45
N THR A 432 23.69 -17.82 4.32
CA THR A 432 22.96 -18.75 5.19
C THR A 432 22.24 -19.87 4.44
N GLY A 433 22.16 -19.77 3.11
CA GLY A 433 21.38 -20.69 2.29
C GLY A 433 19.87 -20.50 2.43
N THR A 434 19.44 -19.29 2.76
CA THR A 434 18.04 -18.97 3.03
C THR A 434 17.34 -18.43 1.80
N LEU A 435 16.21 -19.04 1.45
CA LEU A 435 15.25 -18.41 0.56
C LEU A 435 14.48 -17.35 1.36
N ILE A 436 14.90 -16.09 1.23
CA ILE A 436 14.44 -15.00 2.11
C ILE A 436 13.11 -14.41 1.66
N GLN A 437 12.90 -14.28 0.35
CA GLN A 437 11.71 -13.66 -0.23
C GLN A 437 11.33 -14.37 -1.52
N VAL A 438 10.02 -14.36 -1.78
CA VAL A 438 9.43 -14.72 -3.07
C VAL A 438 8.43 -13.65 -3.46
N TRP A 439 8.23 -13.40 -4.74
CA TRP A 439 7.22 -12.44 -5.20
C TRP A 439 6.75 -12.70 -6.62
N ARG A 440 5.55 -12.22 -6.91
CA ARG A 440 4.95 -12.25 -8.23
C ARG A 440 4.91 -10.87 -8.85
N GLY A 441 5.15 -10.80 -10.15
CA GLY A 441 5.09 -9.56 -10.94
C GLY A 441 6.47 -9.13 -11.43
N GLU A 442 6.65 -7.82 -11.60
CA GLU A 442 7.89 -7.25 -12.14
C GLU A 442 9.11 -7.55 -11.24
N PHE A 443 10.28 -7.71 -11.86
CA PHE A 443 11.49 -8.22 -11.20
C PHE A 443 12.07 -7.22 -10.17
N LEU A 444 12.90 -6.27 -10.59
CA LEU A 444 13.63 -5.38 -9.67
C LEU A 444 13.69 -3.94 -10.13
N ASP A 445 13.63 -3.04 -9.16
CA ASP A 445 14.05 -1.65 -9.25
C ASP A 445 15.49 -1.51 -8.71
N ALA A 446 16.42 -1.18 -9.60
CA ALA A 446 17.82 -0.92 -9.29
C ALA A 446 18.14 0.58 -9.15
N THR A 447 17.14 1.46 -9.14
CA THR A 447 17.31 2.91 -8.92
C THR A 447 18.14 3.20 -7.66
N PRO A 448 17.90 2.56 -6.49
CA PRO A 448 18.72 2.82 -5.31
C PRO A 448 20.17 2.36 -5.47
N MET A 449 20.48 1.45 -6.40
CA MET A 449 21.84 1.01 -6.69
C MET A 449 22.63 2.05 -7.47
N TRP A 450 22.00 2.68 -8.47
CA TRP A 450 22.71 3.40 -9.53
C TRP A 450 22.42 4.90 -9.58
N ASN A 451 21.32 5.37 -9.00
CA ASN A 451 21.02 6.79 -8.98
C ASN A 451 21.93 7.54 -8.01
N SER A 452 22.54 8.63 -8.49
CA SER A 452 23.49 9.46 -7.73
C SER A 452 24.66 8.64 -7.17
N ARG A 453 24.84 8.58 -5.84
CA ARG A 453 25.92 7.77 -5.22
C ARG A 453 25.52 6.31 -5.00
N GLY A 454 24.22 6.00 -5.14
CA GLY A 454 23.67 4.68 -4.87
C GLY A 454 23.89 4.19 -3.43
N ASN A 455 23.23 3.10 -3.06
CA ASN A 455 23.46 2.38 -1.81
C ASN A 455 23.62 0.86 -2.02
N GLY A 456 23.70 0.43 -3.29
CA GLY A 456 23.88 -0.96 -3.70
C GLY A 456 22.65 -1.86 -3.59
N VAL A 457 21.47 -1.33 -3.21
CA VAL A 457 20.26 -2.12 -2.98
C VAL A 457 19.35 -2.20 -4.19
N SER A 458 18.95 -3.42 -4.56
CA SER A 458 17.79 -3.64 -5.43
C SER A 458 16.51 -3.85 -4.62
N VAL A 459 15.37 -3.42 -5.18
CA VAL A 459 14.06 -3.52 -4.53
C VAL A 459 13.09 -4.32 -5.42
N PRO A 460 12.40 -5.35 -4.90
CA PRO A 460 11.33 -6.02 -5.64
C PRO A 460 10.21 -5.07 -6.06
N ARG A 461 9.67 -5.27 -7.26
CA ARG A 461 8.56 -4.43 -7.78
C ARG A 461 7.18 -5.08 -7.65
N GLY A 462 7.13 -6.39 -7.46
CA GLY A 462 5.91 -7.17 -7.34
C GLY A 462 5.40 -7.38 -5.89
N ALA A 463 4.46 -8.31 -5.73
CA ALA A 463 3.83 -8.62 -4.45
C ALA A 463 4.75 -9.48 -3.57
N VAL A 464 5.53 -8.82 -2.71
CA VAL A 464 6.57 -9.47 -1.89
C VAL A 464 6.00 -10.26 -0.74
N ILE A 465 6.50 -11.49 -0.61
CA ILE A 465 6.31 -12.36 0.55
C ILE A 465 7.67 -12.57 1.23
N ASN A 466 7.75 -12.17 2.49
CA ASN A 466 8.91 -12.43 3.34
C ASN A 466 8.77 -13.83 3.93
N LEU A 467 9.66 -14.76 3.54
CA LEU A 467 9.60 -16.15 3.98
C LEU A 467 10.29 -16.36 5.31
N SER A 468 11.57 -16.01 5.43
CA SER A 468 12.34 -16.16 6.66
C SER A 468 13.49 -15.16 6.70
N ALA A 469 13.77 -14.65 7.91
CA ALA A 469 15.03 -13.97 8.16
C ALA A 469 16.21 -14.94 7.91
N PRO A 470 17.38 -14.46 7.47
CA PRO A 470 18.56 -15.28 7.22
C PRO A 470 18.99 -16.07 8.45
N ALA A 471 19.05 -17.40 8.32
CA ALA A 471 19.58 -18.32 9.30
C ALA A 471 19.94 -19.64 8.60
N VAL A 472 20.90 -20.40 9.13
CA VAL A 472 21.18 -21.74 8.57
C VAL A 472 19.93 -22.60 8.77
N ASN A 473 19.34 -23.08 7.67
CA ASN A 473 18.01 -23.72 7.69
C ASN A 473 18.04 -25.15 8.21
N ALA A 474 19.14 -25.88 8.00
CA ALA A 474 19.30 -27.21 8.56
C ALA A 474 19.57 -27.10 10.06
N VAL A 475 18.86 -27.90 10.86
CA VAL A 475 19.06 -27.99 12.32
C VAL A 475 19.03 -29.45 12.75
N ASN A 476 19.67 -29.74 13.88
CA ASN A 476 19.68 -31.09 14.44
C ASN A 476 18.28 -31.50 14.93
N SER A 477 18.12 -32.76 15.34
CA SER A 477 16.85 -33.28 15.85
C SER A 477 16.38 -32.59 17.15
N ASP A 478 17.30 -31.94 17.87
CA ASP A 478 17.03 -31.12 19.06
C ASP A 478 16.88 -29.62 18.74
N TYR A 479 16.81 -29.27 17.45
CA TYR A 479 16.73 -27.91 16.92
C TYR A 479 17.95 -27.02 17.20
N SER A 480 19.06 -27.58 17.69
CA SER A 480 20.32 -26.83 17.75
C SER A 480 20.80 -26.49 16.33
N ALA A 481 21.38 -25.30 16.19
CA ALA A 481 21.91 -24.81 14.91
C ALA A 481 22.85 -25.86 14.31
N SER A 482 22.67 -26.17 13.02
CA SER A 482 23.67 -26.99 12.34
C SER A 482 24.98 -26.21 12.21
N GLU A 483 26.07 -26.96 12.31
CA GLU A 483 27.32 -26.88 11.55
C GLU A 483 27.66 -25.61 10.72
N GLU A 484 28.95 -25.30 10.66
CA GLU A 484 29.51 -24.17 9.91
C GLU A 484 29.05 -24.15 8.43
N PHE A 485 28.43 -23.05 8.01
CA PHE A 485 27.98 -22.82 6.63
C PHE A 485 29.08 -22.14 5.79
N ARG A 486 29.45 -22.74 4.65
CA ARG A 486 30.41 -22.14 3.70
C ARG A 486 29.89 -22.21 2.28
N THR A 487 29.56 -21.06 1.69
CA THR A 487 29.10 -20.98 0.30
C THR A 487 30.15 -21.45 -0.72
N LYS A 488 29.71 -22.09 -1.80
CA LYS A 488 30.53 -22.50 -2.96
C LYS A 488 30.07 -21.89 -4.27
N GLY A 489 29.03 -21.06 -4.27
CA GLY A 489 28.49 -20.39 -5.45
C GLY A 489 27.21 -21.04 -5.97
N TYR A 490 26.83 -20.69 -7.20
CA TYR A 490 25.66 -21.25 -7.88
C TYR A 490 25.93 -21.47 -9.37
N GLN A 491 25.10 -22.28 -9.98
CA GLN A 491 25.10 -22.60 -11.41
C GLN A 491 23.68 -22.47 -11.96
N LEU A 492 23.56 -21.94 -13.18
CA LEU A 492 22.31 -21.90 -13.92
C LEU A 492 22.14 -23.22 -14.68
N MET A 493 20.94 -23.77 -14.69
CA MET A 493 20.60 -25.02 -15.37
C MET A 493 19.67 -24.71 -16.56
N ASP A 494 19.91 -25.31 -17.73
CA ASP A 494 18.97 -25.37 -18.88
C ASP A 494 18.17 -24.09 -19.25
N GLY A 495 18.76 -22.90 -19.12
CA GLY A 495 18.06 -21.63 -19.33
C GLY A 495 17.77 -20.94 -17.99
N SER A 496 18.15 -19.67 -17.88
CA SER A 496 18.41 -18.82 -16.71
C SER A 496 17.69 -18.96 -15.36
N GLU A 497 16.60 -19.69 -15.23
CA GLU A 497 15.64 -19.58 -14.10
C GLU A 497 15.81 -20.68 -13.05
N ASP A 498 16.26 -21.87 -13.49
CA ASP A 498 16.59 -22.99 -12.63
C ASP A 498 18.01 -22.83 -12.10
N ILE A 499 18.16 -22.74 -10.77
CA ILE A 499 19.47 -22.50 -10.14
C ILE A 499 19.82 -23.61 -9.16
N VAL A 500 21.05 -24.09 -9.24
CA VAL A 500 21.67 -24.94 -8.23
C VAL A 500 22.66 -24.13 -7.41
N PHE A 501 22.33 -23.92 -6.14
CA PHE A 501 23.24 -23.39 -5.14
C PHE A 501 24.06 -24.51 -4.51
N SER A 502 25.34 -24.27 -4.28
CA SER A 502 26.26 -25.23 -3.66
C SER A 502 26.89 -24.60 -2.41
N TYR A 503 26.94 -25.36 -1.32
CA TYR A 503 27.57 -24.95 -0.08
C TYR A 503 28.08 -26.17 0.72
N LEU A 504 28.86 -25.89 1.76
CA LEU A 504 29.25 -26.88 2.77
C LEU A 504 28.50 -26.63 4.07
N LEU A 505 28.02 -27.70 4.71
CA LEU A 505 27.60 -27.75 6.12
C LEU A 505 28.56 -28.71 6.84
N ALA A 506 29.38 -28.19 7.77
CA ALA A 506 30.57 -28.85 8.34
C ALA A 506 31.29 -29.79 7.35
N ASP A 507 31.76 -29.19 6.27
CA ASP A 507 32.52 -29.87 5.21
C ASP A 507 31.74 -30.93 4.40
N GLN A 508 30.46 -31.19 4.70
CA GLN A 508 29.59 -31.97 3.83
C GLN A 508 29.04 -31.12 2.69
N ALA A 509 29.15 -31.63 1.46
CA ALA A 509 28.67 -30.94 0.28
C ALA A 509 27.14 -31.03 0.17
N VAL A 510 26.50 -29.85 0.11
CA VAL A 510 25.06 -29.71 -0.08
C VAL A 510 24.78 -29.09 -1.45
N LYS A 511 23.77 -29.63 -2.12
CA LYS A 511 23.18 -29.04 -3.34
C LYS A 511 21.75 -28.62 -3.04
N ASP A 512 21.43 -27.38 -3.38
CA ASP A 512 20.13 -26.74 -3.17
C ASP A 512 19.63 -26.21 -4.50
N GLU A 513 18.71 -26.96 -5.09
CA GLU A 513 18.14 -26.72 -6.40
C GLU A 513 16.79 -26.04 -6.24
N ILE A 514 16.61 -24.89 -6.91
CA ILE A 514 15.35 -24.15 -6.95
C ILE A 514 14.92 -24.07 -8.40
N LYS A 515 13.68 -24.50 -8.64
CA LYS A 515 13.04 -24.51 -9.95
C LYS A 515 11.74 -23.75 -9.93
N ILE A 516 11.45 -23.05 -11.02
CA ILE A 516 10.13 -22.47 -11.23
C ILE A 516 9.19 -23.61 -11.66
N LEU A 517 7.98 -23.63 -11.09
CA LEU A 517 6.99 -24.60 -11.53
C LEU A 517 6.43 -24.15 -12.88
N GLU A 518 6.42 -25.03 -13.89
CA GLU A 518 5.84 -24.77 -15.23
C GLU A 518 4.40 -24.19 -15.17
N SER A 519 3.68 -24.46 -14.09
CA SER A 519 2.35 -23.91 -13.83
C SER A 519 2.32 -22.41 -13.46
N GLY A 520 3.46 -21.77 -13.23
CA GLY A 520 3.60 -20.40 -12.70
C GLY A 520 3.11 -20.22 -11.26
N LYS A 521 2.72 -21.30 -10.56
CA LYS A 521 2.12 -21.26 -9.21
C LYS A 521 3.12 -21.03 -8.07
N GLY A 522 4.41 -21.06 -8.36
CA GLY A 522 5.46 -20.91 -7.36
C GLY A 522 6.70 -21.70 -7.74
N ILE A 523 7.40 -22.24 -6.74
CA ILE A 523 8.69 -22.89 -6.91
C ILE A 523 8.73 -24.31 -6.33
N ASN A 524 9.57 -25.16 -6.91
CA ASN A 524 10.04 -26.39 -6.30
C ASN A 524 11.44 -26.15 -5.72
N ARG A 525 11.69 -26.67 -4.52
CA ARG A 525 13.01 -26.65 -3.89
C ARG A 525 13.41 -28.05 -3.45
N SER A 526 14.61 -28.45 -3.86
CA SER A 526 15.22 -29.74 -3.58
C SER A 526 16.58 -29.53 -2.93
N VAL A 527 16.74 -29.98 -1.69
CA VAL A 527 18.01 -29.85 -0.95
C VAL A 527 18.53 -31.25 -0.64
N SER A 528 19.76 -31.53 -1.04
CA SER A 528 20.39 -32.86 -0.92
C SER A 528 21.78 -32.77 -0.30
N GLY A 529 22.16 -33.80 0.45
CA GLY A 529 23.44 -33.83 1.18
C GLY A 529 23.37 -33.21 2.58
N ILE A 530 22.16 -33.04 3.13
CA ILE A 530 21.92 -32.59 4.51
C ILE A 530 21.81 -33.77 5.47
N GLY A 531 22.09 -33.57 6.75
CA GLY A 531 21.94 -34.62 7.77
C GLY A 531 20.48 -35.00 8.08
N THR A 532 20.31 -35.88 9.07
CA THR A 532 18.99 -36.14 9.68
C THR A 532 18.66 -35.06 10.70
N GLY A 533 17.42 -34.56 10.71
CA GLY A 533 17.00 -33.51 11.63
C GLY A 533 15.82 -32.75 11.08
N TYR A 534 15.91 -31.43 11.06
CA TYR A 534 14.87 -30.57 10.50
C TYR A 534 15.45 -29.52 9.56
N TYR A 535 14.62 -29.02 8.66
CA TYR A 535 14.96 -27.95 7.74
C TYR A 535 13.90 -26.84 7.79
N LYS A 536 14.32 -25.62 8.11
CA LYS A 536 13.44 -24.45 8.17
C LYS A 536 13.06 -24.00 6.75
N VAL A 537 11.77 -23.79 6.52
CA VAL A 537 11.25 -23.35 5.20
C VAL A 537 10.56 -21.98 5.24
N ALA A 538 10.10 -21.56 6.42
CA ALA A 538 9.49 -20.25 6.63
C ALA A 538 9.58 -19.83 8.11
N ALA A 539 9.38 -18.54 8.37
CA ALA A 539 9.00 -18.03 9.67
C ALA A 539 7.51 -18.31 9.92
N GLY A 540 7.14 -18.49 11.19
CA GLY A 540 5.74 -18.72 11.56
C GLY A 540 5.61 -19.58 12.80
N THR A 541 4.44 -19.51 13.41
CA THR A 541 4.02 -20.27 14.59
C THR A 541 2.86 -21.21 14.28
N GLU A 542 2.13 -20.97 13.19
CA GLU A 542 0.96 -21.73 12.82
C GLU A 542 1.17 -22.52 11.53
N ILE A 543 0.54 -23.71 11.48
CA ILE A 543 0.45 -24.54 10.28
C ILE A 543 -1.00 -24.94 10.13
N GLN A 544 -1.62 -24.52 9.03
CA GLN A 544 -2.97 -24.95 8.72
C GLN A 544 -2.92 -26.11 7.72
N ARG A 545 -3.26 -27.32 8.19
CA ARG A 545 -3.39 -28.48 7.31
C ARG A 545 -4.65 -28.38 6.46
N ILE A 546 -4.50 -28.34 5.13
CA ILE A 546 -5.62 -28.35 4.18
C ILE A 546 -5.97 -29.79 3.83
N ASN A 547 -4.96 -30.59 3.47
CA ASN A 547 -5.06 -32.04 3.29
C ASN A 547 -3.68 -32.69 3.56
N LYS A 548 -3.58 -34.00 3.41
CA LYS A 548 -2.32 -34.73 3.66
C LYS A 548 -1.24 -34.28 2.66
N GLY A 549 -0.12 -33.77 3.16
CA GLY A 549 0.97 -33.22 2.34
C GLY A 549 0.72 -31.82 1.76
N TYR A 550 -0.34 -31.12 2.18
CA TYR A 550 -0.65 -29.76 1.69
C TYR A 550 -1.10 -28.85 2.84
N TYR A 551 -0.34 -27.77 3.05
CA TYR A 551 -0.45 -26.91 4.22
C TYR A 551 -0.46 -25.44 3.81
N LEU A 552 -1.29 -24.63 4.45
CA LEU A 552 -1.16 -23.16 4.40
C LEU A 552 -0.31 -22.72 5.58
N LEU A 553 0.62 -21.79 5.33
CA LEU A 553 1.41 -21.09 6.33
C LEU A 553 0.79 -19.69 6.52
N PRO A 554 -0.06 -19.47 7.54
CA PRO A 554 -0.89 -18.26 7.61
C PRO A 554 -0.09 -16.96 7.68
N GLU A 555 1.04 -16.94 8.38
CA GLU A 555 1.86 -15.75 8.59
C GLU A 555 2.58 -15.28 7.32
N THR A 556 2.95 -16.20 6.44
CA THR A 556 3.56 -15.86 5.14
C THR A 556 2.54 -15.80 4.01
N GLY A 557 1.40 -16.48 4.15
CA GLY A 557 0.39 -16.60 3.10
C GLY A 557 0.84 -17.49 1.94
N VAL A 558 1.63 -18.53 2.22
CA VAL A 558 2.17 -19.47 1.22
C VAL A 558 1.66 -20.87 1.49
N TYR A 559 1.36 -21.62 0.43
CA TYR A 559 1.09 -23.04 0.55
C TYR A 559 2.38 -23.85 0.45
N LEU A 560 2.57 -24.75 1.41
CA LEU A 560 3.60 -25.77 1.42
C LEU A 560 3.01 -27.09 0.92
N GLN A 561 3.57 -27.63 -0.16
CA GLN A 561 3.30 -28.99 -0.63
C GLN A 561 4.53 -29.87 -0.38
N TYR A 562 4.31 -31.01 0.28
CA TYR A 562 5.39 -31.84 0.80
C TYR A 562 5.02 -33.32 0.86
N ASP A 563 5.99 -34.22 0.65
CA ASP A 563 5.80 -35.66 0.84
C ASP A 563 5.79 -36.03 2.34
N GLU A 564 4.66 -35.74 2.97
CA GLU A 564 4.40 -36.10 4.37
C GLU A 564 4.52 -37.61 4.63
N ALA A 565 4.22 -38.46 3.63
CA ALA A 565 4.22 -39.91 3.82
C ALA A 565 5.64 -40.46 4.02
N THR A 566 6.61 -39.93 3.26
CA THR A 566 8.00 -40.35 3.34
C THR A 566 8.72 -39.71 4.53
N PHE A 567 8.49 -38.42 4.76
CA PHE A 567 9.31 -37.65 5.69
C PHE A 567 8.61 -37.28 7.01
N GLY A 568 7.28 -37.26 7.06
CA GLY A 568 6.50 -36.84 8.23
C GLY A 568 5.87 -35.45 8.07
N ALA A 569 5.05 -35.04 9.02
CA ALA A 569 4.37 -33.74 8.98
C ALA A 569 5.32 -32.58 9.30
N PRO A 570 5.09 -31.38 8.73
CA PRO A 570 5.80 -30.17 9.12
C PRO A 570 5.47 -29.79 10.58
N VAL A 571 6.41 -29.12 11.24
CA VAL A 571 6.33 -28.75 12.66
C VAL A 571 6.65 -27.27 12.84
N ALA A 572 5.85 -26.57 13.63
CA ALA A 572 6.18 -25.23 14.10
C ALA A 572 7.04 -25.33 15.36
N HIS A 573 8.19 -24.65 15.37
CA HIS A 573 9.12 -24.64 16.50
C HIS A 573 9.84 -23.29 16.62
N SER A 574 10.35 -22.97 17.81
CA SER A 574 11.13 -21.76 18.05
C SER A 574 12.58 -22.10 18.36
N VAL A 575 13.51 -21.52 17.61
CA VAL A 575 14.97 -21.64 17.83
C VAL A 575 15.50 -20.27 18.21
N ASP A 576 16.16 -20.17 19.37
CA ASP A 576 16.71 -18.91 19.90
C ASP A 576 15.70 -17.74 19.91
N GLY A 577 14.45 -18.04 20.29
CA GLY A 577 13.36 -17.06 20.34
C GLY A 577 12.77 -16.68 18.98
N THR A 578 13.24 -17.29 17.88
CA THR A 578 12.72 -17.09 16.53
C THR A 578 11.85 -18.27 16.12
N ALA A 579 10.56 -18.01 15.91
CA ALA A 579 9.62 -19.02 15.43
C ALA A 579 9.85 -19.37 13.95
N GLY A 580 9.68 -20.65 13.62
CA GLY A 580 9.83 -21.17 12.26
C GLY A 580 9.01 -22.42 11.99
N ILE A 581 8.78 -22.66 10.71
CA ILE A 581 8.14 -23.86 10.18
C ILE A 581 9.24 -24.77 9.62
N PHE A 582 9.26 -26.00 10.09
CA PHE A 582 10.33 -26.97 9.87
C PHE A 582 9.80 -28.25 9.21
N LEU A 583 10.54 -28.78 8.25
CA LEU A 583 10.31 -30.09 7.62
C LEU A 583 11.26 -31.12 8.21
N PRO A 584 10.80 -32.34 8.57
CA PRO A 584 11.72 -33.41 8.96
C PRO A 584 12.62 -33.81 7.78
N ALA A 585 13.93 -33.83 7.96
CA ALA A 585 14.92 -34.14 6.93
C ALA A 585 15.56 -35.52 7.15
N LYS A 586 15.77 -36.29 6.06
CA LYS A 586 16.38 -37.63 6.08
C LYS A 586 17.47 -37.78 5.01
N GLY A 587 18.48 -36.92 5.01
CA GLY A 587 19.49 -36.88 3.92
C GLY A 587 19.19 -35.85 2.84
N ASN A 588 17.89 -35.61 2.61
CA ASN A 588 17.35 -34.72 1.61
C ASN A 588 15.97 -34.20 2.02
N ILE A 589 15.51 -33.18 1.30
CA ILE A 589 14.14 -32.66 1.32
C ILE A 589 13.74 -32.21 -0.09
N VAL A 590 12.46 -32.35 -0.41
CA VAL A 590 11.86 -31.81 -1.63
C VAL A 590 10.49 -31.25 -1.27
N TYR A 591 10.21 -30.00 -1.63
CA TYR A 591 8.92 -29.35 -1.36
C TYR A 591 8.59 -28.30 -2.42
N ASN A 592 7.31 -27.96 -2.54
CA ASN A 592 6.86 -26.81 -3.31
C ASN A 592 6.39 -25.70 -2.37
N LEU A 593 6.67 -24.46 -2.75
CA LEU A 593 6.03 -23.26 -2.20
C LEU A 593 5.15 -22.66 -3.28
N LEU A 594 3.84 -22.57 -3.02
CA LEU A 594 2.86 -22.00 -3.95
C LEU A 594 2.33 -20.69 -3.38
N PHE A 595 2.39 -19.61 -4.16
CA PHE A 595 2.13 -18.25 -3.66
C PHE A 595 1.54 -17.29 -4.69
#